data_AF-A0A1Q7MH66-F1
#
_entry.id   AF-A0A1Q7MH66-F1
#
_cell.length_a   1.000
_cell.length_b   1.000
_cell.length_c   1.000
_cell.angle_alpha   90.00
_cell.angle_beta   90.00
_cell.angle_gamma   90.00
#
_symmetry.space_group_name_H-M   'P 1'
#
loop_
_entity.id
_entity.type
_entity.pdbx_description
1 polymer ?
#
loop_
_entity_poly.entity_id
_entity_poly.type
_entity_poly.pdbx_seq_one_letter_code
_entity_poly.pdbx_strand_id
1 'polypeptide(L)'
;MRTQISTLFHETVNECFRNALDGMGSTVRDVIYDLLAKKGIERPEISSRFDDVVAVLMDSLGASARVLIYRTMTLLCQEYQVRADFSYQDSLRDRMVLLRDRVVADHLYPKRVQRNDPVFSTPNTAQFAQNPGTTLSSGK
;
A
#
# COMPACT_ATOMS: atom_id res chain seq x y z
N MET A 1 10.10 -3.53 16.75
CA MET A 1 9.82 -2.71 15.54
C MET A 1 9.58 -3.55 14.28
N ARG A 2 10.37 -4.61 13.98
CA ARG A 2 10.09 -5.52 12.84
C ARG A 2 8.65 -6.07 12.81
N THR A 3 8.09 -6.42 13.97
CA THR A 3 6.72 -6.94 14.08
C THR A 3 5.66 -5.93 13.66
N GLN A 4 5.82 -4.64 14.01
CA GLN A 4 4.89 -3.57 13.61
C GLN A 4 4.90 -3.31 12.10
N ILE A 5 6.07 -3.36 11.47
CA ILE A 5 6.21 -3.18 10.02
C ILE A 5 5.58 -4.35 9.28
N SER A 6 5.79 -5.59 9.77
CA SER A 6 5.15 -6.77 9.19
C SER A 6 3.63 -6.70 9.29
N THR A 7 3.08 -6.32 10.44
CA THR A 7 1.62 -6.16 10.60
C THR A 7 1.06 -5.08 9.68
N LEU A 8 1.75 -3.93 9.58
CA LEU A 8 1.38 -2.87 8.65
C LEU A 8 1.37 -3.34 7.20
N PHE A 9 2.36 -4.16 6.81
CA PHE A 9 2.45 -4.72 5.48
C PHE A 9 1.25 -5.61 5.17
N HIS A 10 0.89 -6.51 6.09
CA HIS A 10 -0.30 -7.36 5.92
C HIS A 10 -1.60 -6.55 5.83
N GLU A 11 -1.75 -5.49 6.62
CA GLU A 11 -2.91 -4.58 6.51
C GLU A 11 -2.94 -3.86 5.17
N THR A 12 -1.80 -3.34 4.73
CA THR A 12 -1.68 -2.61 3.45
C THR A 12 -1.98 -3.52 2.26
N VAL A 13 -1.51 -4.78 2.30
CA VAL A 13 -1.86 -5.79 1.30
C VAL A 13 -3.37 -6.02 1.23
N ASN A 14 -4.03 -6.15 2.38
CA ASN A 14 -5.48 -6.37 2.43
C ASN A 14 -6.25 -5.18 1.83
N GLU A 15 -5.83 -3.96 2.12
CA GLU A 15 -6.44 -2.75 1.56
C GLU A 15 -6.18 -2.60 0.06
N CYS A 16 -4.94 -2.79 -0.40
CA CYS A 16 -4.63 -2.72 -1.82
C CYS A 16 -5.38 -3.79 -2.62
N PHE A 17 -5.55 -5.00 -2.05
CA PHE A 17 -6.35 -6.06 -2.66
C PHE A 17 -7.82 -5.67 -2.73
N ARG A 18 -8.40 -5.17 -1.63
CA ARG A 18 -9.78 -4.67 -1.60
C ARG A 18 -10.00 -3.56 -2.61
N ASN A 19 -9.09 -2.60 -2.70
CA ASN A 19 -9.18 -1.46 -3.62
C ASN A 19 -9.05 -1.92 -5.09
N ALA A 20 -8.18 -2.91 -5.36
CA ALA A 20 -8.10 -3.52 -6.68
C ALA A 20 -9.42 -4.20 -7.09
N LEU A 21 -10.08 -4.90 -6.16
CA LEU A 21 -11.39 -5.49 -6.37
C LEU A 21 -12.50 -4.45 -6.55
N ASP A 22 -12.50 -3.39 -5.73
CA ASP A 22 -13.50 -2.33 -5.82
C ASP A 22 -13.44 -1.63 -7.20
N GLY A 23 -12.22 -1.41 -7.70
CA GLY A 23 -11.97 -0.89 -9.04
C GLY A 23 -12.37 -1.82 -10.19
N MET A 24 -12.87 -3.03 -9.93
CA MET A 24 -13.46 -3.95 -10.93
C MET A 24 -14.99 -4.08 -10.78
N GLY A 25 -15.56 -3.52 -9.71
CA GLY A 25 -16.99 -3.57 -9.43
C GLY A 25 -17.34 -4.51 -8.26
N SER A 26 -18.38 -4.13 -7.53
CA SER A 26 -18.88 -4.84 -6.35
C SER A 26 -19.24 -6.31 -6.63
N THR A 27 -19.80 -6.61 -7.80
CA THR A 27 -20.14 -7.98 -8.19
C THR A 27 -18.90 -8.86 -8.31
N VAL A 28 -17.83 -8.37 -8.96
CA VAL A 28 -16.57 -9.12 -9.11
C VAL A 28 -15.93 -9.36 -7.75
N ARG A 29 -15.94 -8.33 -6.90
CA ARG A 29 -15.46 -8.42 -5.52
C ARG A 29 -16.18 -9.53 -4.73
N ASP A 30 -17.51 -9.57 -4.77
CA ASP A 30 -18.28 -10.57 -4.05
C ASP A 30 -18.05 -11.99 -4.60
N VAL A 31 -17.93 -12.16 -5.92
CA VAL A 31 -17.57 -13.44 -6.55
C VAL A 31 -16.18 -13.91 -6.13
N ILE A 32 -15.19 -13.00 -6.08
CA ILE A 32 -13.83 -13.32 -5.65
C ILE A 32 -13.81 -13.75 -4.18
N TYR A 33 -14.53 -13.04 -3.31
CA TYR A 33 -14.60 -13.43 -1.90
C TYR A 33 -15.32 -14.77 -1.69
N ASP A 34 -16.39 -15.02 -2.45
CA ASP A 34 -17.09 -16.31 -2.41
C ASP A 34 -16.19 -17.46 -2.90
N LEU A 35 -15.41 -17.22 -3.95
CA LEU A 35 -14.42 -18.18 -4.47
C LEU A 35 -13.35 -18.50 -3.43
N LEU A 36 -12.80 -17.48 -2.76
CA LEU A 36 -11.79 -17.66 -1.71
C LEU A 36 -12.39 -18.40 -0.50
N ALA A 37 -13.60 -18.04 -0.09
CA ALA A 37 -14.32 -18.71 1.00
C ALA A 37 -14.58 -20.19 0.69
N LYS A 38 -14.97 -20.52 -0.55
CA LYS A 38 -15.11 -21.92 -1.01
C LYS A 38 -13.82 -22.74 -0.94
N LYS A 39 -12.67 -22.07 -1.02
CA LYS A 39 -11.34 -22.68 -0.87
C LYS A 39 -10.84 -22.66 0.58
N GLY A 40 -11.65 -22.17 1.52
CA GLY A 40 -11.33 -22.10 2.95
C GLY A 40 -10.42 -20.93 3.32
N ILE A 41 -10.40 -19.86 2.51
CA ILE A 41 -9.66 -18.63 2.83
C ILE A 41 -10.68 -17.55 3.20
N GLU A 42 -10.79 -17.25 4.48
CA GLU A 42 -11.66 -16.18 4.94
C GLU A 42 -11.03 -14.80 4.73
N ARG A 43 -11.87 -13.75 4.66
CA ARG A 43 -11.42 -12.35 4.49
C ARG A 43 -10.28 -11.90 5.44
N PRO A 44 -10.29 -12.22 6.75
CA PRO A 44 -9.18 -11.83 7.63
C PRO A 44 -7.88 -12.59 7.32
N GLU A 45 -7.95 -13.76 6.69
CA GLU A 45 -6.80 -14.60 6.38
C GLU A 45 -6.13 -14.23 5.05
N ILE A 46 -6.79 -13.44 4.19
CA ILE A 46 -6.28 -13.03 2.87
C ILE A 46 -4.89 -12.41 2.97
N SER A 47 -4.64 -11.58 3.98
CA SER A 47 -3.34 -10.92 4.15
C SER A 47 -2.24 -11.90 4.57
N SER A 48 -2.56 -12.89 5.40
CA SER A 48 -1.63 -13.90 5.90
C SER A 48 -1.33 -14.96 4.84
N ARG A 49 -2.37 -15.38 4.12
CA ARG A 49 -2.35 -16.41 3.08
C ARG A 49 -2.40 -15.83 1.67
N PHE A 50 -1.81 -14.65 1.47
CA PHE A 50 -1.88 -13.98 0.18
C PHE A 50 -1.31 -14.83 -0.97
N ASP A 51 -0.30 -15.65 -0.65
CA ASP A 51 0.28 -16.60 -1.58
C ASP A 51 -0.74 -17.64 -2.07
N ASP A 52 -1.50 -18.22 -1.15
CA ASP A 52 -2.60 -19.14 -1.46
C ASP A 52 -3.71 -18.42 -2.24
N VAL A 53 -4.03 -17.17 -1.88
CA VAL A 53 -5.01 -16.35 -2.59
C VAL A 53 -4.61 -16.17 -4.04
N VAL A 54 -3.35 -15.81 -4.31
CA VAL A 54 -2.82 -15.68 -5.68
C VAL A 54 -2.93 -17.01 -6.41
N ALA A 55 -2.52 -18.11 -5.79
CA ALA A 55 -2.58 -19.43 -6.41
C ALA A 55 -4.03 -19.84 -6.76
N VAL A 56 -4.96 -19.69 -5.82
CA VAL A 56 -6.40 -19.97 -6.03
C VAL A 56 -6.99 -19.11 -7.14
N LEU A 57 -6.66 -17.83 -7.16
CA LEU A 57 -7.16 -16.90 -8.18
C LEU A 57 -6.60 -17.26 -9.55
N MET A 58 -5.30 -17.54 -9.65
CA MET A 58 -4.66 -17.96 -10.89
C MET A 58 -5.21 -19.30 -11.40
N ASP A 59 -5.49 -20.25 -10.50
CA ASP A 59 -6.10 -21.55 -10.82
C ASP A 59 -7.54 -21.39 -11.34
N SER A 60 -8.33 -20.50 -10.73
CA SER A 60 -9.75 -20.37 -11.02
C SER A 60 -10.07 -19.41 -12.18
N LEU A 61 -9.34 -18.30 -12.28
CA LEU A 61 -9.61 -17.20 -13.24
C LEU A 61 -8.50 -17.03 -14.28
N GLY A 62 -7.36 -17.71 -14.14
CA GLY A 62 -6.25 -17.66 -15.10
C GLY A 62 -5.73 -16.24 -15.36
N ALA A 63 -5.76 -15.83 -16.64
CA ALA A 63 -5.28 -14.52 -17.06
C ALA A 63 -6.02 -13.34 -16.39
N SER A 64 -7.31 -13.52 -16.07
CA SER A 64 -8.10 -12.47 -15.41
C SER A 64 -7.65 -12.22 -13.97
N ALA A 65 -7.25 -13.28 -13.25
CA ALA A 65 -6.63 -13.11 -11.93
C ALA A 65 -5.31 -12.36 -12.02
N ARG A 66 -4.52 -12.59 -13.08
CA ARG A 66 -3.25 -11.89 -13.28
C ARG A 66 -3.43 -10.37 -13.35
N VAL A 67 -4.52 -9.87 -13.94
CA VAL A 67 -4.86 -8.43 -13.94
C VAL A 67 -5.06 -7.92 -12.51
N LEU A 68 -5.81 -8.68 -11.70
CA LEU A 68 -6.06 -8.35 -10.30
C LEU A 68 -4.78 -8.31 -9.48
N ILE A 69 -3.96 -9.35 -9.56
CA ILE A 69 -2.71 -9.42 -8.80
C ILE A 69 -1.74 -8.31 -9.24
N TYR A 70 -1.64 -8.05 -10.55
CA TYR A 70 -0.79 -6.96 -11.07
C TYR A 70 -1.27 -5.58 -10.56
N ARG A 71 -2.58 -5.35 -10.56
CA ARG A 71 -3.16 -4.10 -10.03
C ARG A 71 -2.90 -3.96 -8.53
N THR A 72 -3.12 -5.02 -7.74
CA THR A 72 -2.80 -5.04 -6.31
C THR A 72 -1.33 -4.73 -6.06
N MET A 73 -0.41 -5.30 -6.84
CA MET A 73 1.02 -5.03 -6.73
C MET A 73 1.39 -3.60 -7.07
N THR A 74 0.78 -3.04 -8.11
CA THR A 74 0.98 -1.64 -8.49
C THR A 74 0.53 -0.69 -7.37
N LEU A 75 -0.62 -0.95 -6.76
CA LEU A 75 -1.13 -0.18 -5.63
C LEU A 75 -0.22 -0.28 -4.40
N LEU A 76 0.29 -1.49 -4.10
CA LEU A 76 1.27 -1.70 -3.04
C LEU A 76 2.55 -0.90 -3.28
N CYS A 77 3.11 -0.95 -4.49
CA CYS A 77 4.27 -0.15 -4.84
C CYS A 77 4.01 1.36 -4.72
N GLN A 78 2.83 1.83 -5.13
CA GLN A 78 2.44 3.24 -4.95
C GLN A 78 2.32 3.63 -3.47
N GLU A 79 1.72 2.77 -2.63
CA GLU A 79 1.59 3.01 -1.19
C GLU A 79 2.97 3.10 -0.52
N TYR A 80 3.91 2.24 -0.88
CA TYR A 80 5.27 2.27 -0.34
C TYR A 80 6.22 3.23 -1.07
N GLN A 81 5.72 3.98 -2.06
CA GLN A 81 6.51 4.90 -2.90
C GLN A 81 7.71 4.20 -3.60
N VAL A 82 7.58 2.89 -3.83
CA VAL A 82 8.56 2.05 -4.52
C VAL A 82 8.23 2.02 -6.01
N ARG A 83 9.24 2.12 -6.87
CA ARG A 83 9.04 1.96 -8.32
C ARG A 83 8.59 0.54 -8.65
N ALA A 84 7.45 0.43 -9.34
CA ALA A 84 6.95 -0.81 -9.91
C ALA A 84 7.80 -1.20 -11.14
N ASP A 85 8.96 -1.80 -10.89
CA ASP A 85 9.88 -2.29 -11.92
C ASP A 85 9.63 -3.79 -12.18
N PHE A 86 8.40 -4.13 -12.53
CA PHE A 86 7.98 -5.50 -12.85
C PHE A 86 7.00 -5.50 -14.02
N SER A 87 7.15 -6.46 -14.91
CA SER A 87 6.31 -6.66 -16.08
C SER A 87 5.17 -7.61 -15.78
N TYR A 88 4.16 -7.61 -16.66
CA TYR A 88 3.04 -8.52 -16.56
C TYR A 88 3.48 -9.98 -16.65
N GLN A 89 4.60 -10.29 -17.31
CA GLN A 89 5.14 -11.65 -17.47
C GLN A 89 5.91 -12.17 -16.24
N ASP A 90 6.32 -11.27 -15.34
CA ASP A 90 7.09 -11.64 -14.15
C ASP A 90 6.28 -12.48 -13.16
N SER A 91 7.00 -13.22 -12.32
CA SER A 91 6.42 -13.93 -11.18
C SER A 91 6.01 -12.91 -10.11
N LEU A 92 4.75 -12.47 -10.16
CA LEU A 92 4.19 -11.49 -9.22
C LEU A 92 4.33 -11.94 -7.75
N ARG A 93 4.33 -13.26 -7.52
CA ARG A 93 4.61 -13.91 -6.23
C ARG A 93 6.01 -13.56 -5.73
N ASP A 94 7.03 -13.81 -6.54
CA ASP A 94 8.42 -13.52 -6.20
C ASP A 94 8.62 -12.01 -5.96
N ARG A 95 7.99 -11.19 -6.81
CA ARG A 95 8.05 -9.73 -6.66
C ARG A 95 7.45 -9.22 -5.36
N MET A 96 6.37 -9.84 -4.88
CA MET A 96 5.79 -9.51 -3.59
C MET A 96 6.76 -9.82 -2.44
N VAL A 97 7.45 -10.96 -2.50
CA VAL A 97 8.45 -11.35 -1.50
C VAL A 97 9.59 -10.33 -1.46
N LEU A 98 10.09 -9.92 -2.63
CA LEU A 98 11.12 -8.88 -2.75
C LEU A 98 10.64 -7.52 -2.21
N LEU A 99 9.39 -7.14 -2.49
CA LEU A 99 8.82 -5.90 -1.96
C LEU A 99 8.74 -5.94 -0.43
N ARG A 100 8.26 -7.05 0.13
CA ARG A 100 8.19 -7.25 1.59
C ARG A 100 9.58 -7.18 2.23
N ASP A 101 10.56 -7.87 1.65
CA ASP A 101 11.93 -7.87 2.16
C ASP A 101 12.51 -6.45 2.18
N ARG A 102 12.32 -5.71 1.09
CA ARG A 102 12.72 -4.30 0.99
C ARG A 102 12.01 -3.41 2.01
N VAL A 103 10.69 -3.56 2.17
CA VAL A 103 9.92 -2.78 3.17
C VAL A 103 10.45 -3.02 4.58
N VAL A 104 10.82 -4.26 4.91
CA VAL A 104 11.37 -4.62 6.22
C VAL A 104 12.82 -4.14 6.37
N ALA A 105 13.63 -4.23 5.32
CA ALA A 105 15.04 -3.80 5.34
C ALA A 105 15.18 -2.27 5.43
N ASP A 106 14.53 -1.53 4.52
CA ASP A 106 14.54 -0.07 4.46
C ASP A 106 13.59 0.59 5.48
N HIS A 107 12.84 -0.20 6.28
CA HIS A 107 11.83 0.30 7.22
C HIS A 107 10.86 1.29 6.57
N LEU A 108 10.34 0.92 5.38
CA LEU A 108 9.43 1.77 4.63
C LEU A 108 8.04 1.77 5.27
N TYR A 109 7.44 2.95 5.36
CA TYR A 109 6.07 3.13 5.84
C TYR A 109 5.14 3.44 4.67
N PRO A 110 3.94 2.85 4.65
CA PRO A 110 2.96 3.15 3.63
C PRO A 110 2.52 4.62 3.76
N LYS A 111 2.29 5.25 2.61
CA LYS A 111 1.97 6.68 2.50
C LYS A 111 0.77 7.06 3.36
N ARG A 112 -0.22 6.19 3.51
CA ARG A 112 -1.39 6.39 4.40
C ARG A 112 -1.03 6.61 5.87
N VAL A 113 0.03 5.95 6.36
CA VAL A 113 0.51 6.07 7.74
C VAL A 113 1.34 7.33 7.88
N GLN A 114 2.19 7.62 6.88
CA GLN A 114 2.94 8.88 6.81
C GLN A 114 2.01 10.10 6.76
N ARG A 115 0.80 9.96 6.18
CA ARG A 115 -0.21 11.03 6.13
C ARG A 115 -1.01 11.18 7.43
N ASN A 116 -1.20 10.11 8.19
CA ASN A 116 -1.96 10.13 9.45
C ASN A 116 -1.10 10.42 10.68
N ASP A 117 0.23 10.38 10.55
CA ASP A 117 1.13 10.71 11.64
C ASP A 117 1.42 12.23 11.68
N PRO A 118 1.11 12.94 12.78
CA PRO A 118 1.37 14.37 12.90
C PRO A 118 2.86 14.73 12.92
N VAL A 119 3.78 13.76 13.07
CA VAL A 119 5.23 14.01 12.96
C VAL A 119 5.64 14.38 11.53
N PHE A 120 4.95 13.86 10.51
CA PHE A 120 5.20 14.20 9.10
C PHE A 120 4.26 15.29 8.57
N SER A 121 3.21 15.60 9.32
CA SER A 121 2.35 16.76 9.08
C SER A 121 2.93 18.01 9.74
N THR A 122 4.14 18.42 9.35
CA THR A 122 4.53 19.82 9.57
C THR A 122 3.81 20.69 8.54
N PRO A 123 2.89 21.59 8.94
CA PRO A 123 2.47 22.67 8.08
C PRO A 123 3.63 23.68 8.04
N ASN A 124 4.61 23.53 7.14
CA ASN A 124 5.54 24.61 6.88
C ASN A 124 4.94 25.60 5.87
N THR A 125 3.84 26.23 6.27
CA THR A 125 3.46 27.55 5.76
C THR A 125 3.28 28.45 6.97
N ALA A 126 4.37 28.65 7.72
CA ALA A 126 4.46 29.66 8.75
C ALA A 126 5.90 30.20 8.81
N GLN A 127 6.37 30.82 7.72
CA GLN A 127 7.58 31.65 7.78
C GLN A 127 7.64 32.65 6.62
N PHE A 128 6.73 33.62 6.62
CA PHE A 128 7.03 35.02 6.26
C PHE A 128 6.09 35.94 7.05
N ALA A 129 6.12 35.79 8.37
CA ALA A 129 5.71 36.86 9.24
C ALA A 129 6.74 36.97 10.34
N GLN A 130 7.07 38.23 10.64
CA GLN A 130 7.87 38.70 11.76
C GLN A 130 9.39 38.71 11.48
N ASN A 131 10.12 39.83 11.58
CA ASN A 131 10.13 40.87 12.62
C ASN A 131 11.15 41.98 12.21
N PRO A 132 11.50 42.97 13.06
CA PRO A 132 10.70 43.96 13.76
C PRO A 132 11.32 45.38 13.59
N GLY A 133 10.65 46.44 14.07
CA GLY A 133 11.18 47.80 14.03
C GLY A 133 12.33 48.07 15.02
N THR A 134 13.12 49.12 14.77
CA THR A 134 13.81 49.91 15.82
C THR A 134 14.15 51.34 15.34
N THR A 135 13.25 52.27 15.66
CA THR A 135 13.40 53.63 16.22
C THR A 135 14.72 54.46 16.19
N LEU A 136 14.51 55.80 16.12
CA LEU A 136 15.30 56.97 16.63
C LEU A 136 16.48 57.48 15.76
N SER A 137 16.83 58.77 15.62
CA SER A 137 16.37 60.11 16.07
C SER A 137 17.27 61.19 15.42
N SER A 138 16.78 62.45 15.37
CA SER A 138 17.52 63.73 15.22
C SER A 138 18.01 64.06 13.80
N GLY A 139 17.88 65.26 13.24
CA GLY A 139 17.63 66.60 13.79
C GLY A 139 18.73 67.53 13.30
N LYS A 140 18.42 68.42 12.34
CA LYS A 140 18.98 69.78 12.22
C LYS A 140 18.19 70.59 11.21
#